data_AF-A0A117R226-F1
#
_entry.id   AF-A0A117R226-F1
#
_cell.length_a   1.000
_cell.length_b   1.000
_cell.length_c   1.000
_cell.angle_alpha   90.00
_cell.angle_beta   90.00
_cell.angle_gamma   90.00
#
_symmetry.space_group_name_H-M   'P 1'
#
loop_
_entity.id
_entity.type
_entity.pdbx_description
1 polymer ?
#
loop_
_entity_poly.entity_id
_entity_poly.type
_entity_poly.pdbx_seq_one_letter_code
_entity_poly.pdbx_strand_id
1 'polypeptide(L)'
;MFMRTRVGALSALALTGLALGATLATPAQAAPKAPGFLAAADLPPHPSSDWTAGKVTVGVGEAGLGVCAEAGVPARSSAWNREFRTELETGARQVTLVLRDTATAKSLVSQLNRDFKNCATRIEQADPETSATGKDFGKLSVEEGAHVYGLATETSFGALDVHLMSVGRDGRTVTVVNWGEMGRLGDAPVKAFKKTTVTAVNKLH
;
A
#
# COMPACT_ATOMS: atom_id res chain seq x y z
N MET A 1 -57.35 45.11 14.38
CA MET A 1 -57.70 46.49 13.97
C MET A 1 -56.55 47.41 14.36
N PHE A 2 -56.05 48.19 13.40
CA PHE A 2 -55.19 49.40 13.46
C PHE A 2 -55.05 50.10 14.84
N MET A 3 -53.99 50.83 15.23
CA MET A 3 -52.71 51.28 14.68
C MET A 3 -52.17 52.28 15.73
N ARG A 4 -50.84 52.43 15.91
CA ARG A 4 -50.12 53.72 16.04
C ARG A 4 -48.65 53.55 16.45
N THR A 5 -47.80 53.67 15.44
CA THR A 5 -46.59 54.51 15.34
C THR A 5 -45.95 55.05 16.62
N ARG A 6 -44.64 54.78 16.79
CA ARG A 6 -43.65 55.83 17.11
C ARG A 6 -42.31 55.55 16.41
N VAL A 7 -41.86 56.58 15.70
CA VAL A 7 -40.54 56.75 15.09
C VAL A 7 -39.52 57.04 16.19
N GLY A 8 -38.34 56.44 16.10
CA GLY A 8 -37.18 56.76 16.95
C GLY A 8 -35.90 56.49 16.15
N ALA A 9 -35.23 57.56 15.76
CA ALA A 9 -33.97 57.56 15.04
C ALA A 9 -32.77 57.38 15.98
N LEU A 10 -31.59 57.22 15.35
CA LEU A 10 -30.23 57.48 15.86
C LEU A 10 -29.50 56.30 16.55
N SER A 11 -28.53 55.72 15.83
CA SER A 11 -27.09 56.03 15.98
C SER A 11 -26.25 54.85 15.48
N ALA A 12 -25.60 55.04 14.33
CA ALA A 12 -24.58 54.13 13.85
C ALA A 12 -23.30 54.32 14.69
N LEU A 13 -22.99 53.33 15.54
CA LEU A 13 -21.69 53.20 16.19
C LEU A 13 -20.81 52.33 15.31
N ALA A 14 -19.96 52.97 14.52
CA ALA A 14 -18.85 52.32 13.82
C ALA A 14 -17.78 51.94 14.85
N LEU A 15 -17.73 50.66 15.23
CA LEU A 15 -16.61 50.09 15.97
C LEU A 15 -15.58 49.60 14.96
N THR A 16 -14.55 50.41 14.73
CA THR A 16 -13.32 50.02 14.05
C THR A 16 -12.50 49.11 14.97
N GLY A 17 -12.87 47.84 15.03
CA GLY A 17 -12.05 46.81 15.66
C GLY A 17 -10.84 46.49 14.78
N LEU A 18 -9.67 47.04 15.11
CA LEU A 18 -8.39 46.54 14.62
C LEU A 18 -8.18 45.12 15.13
N ALA A 19 -8.58 44.13 14.33
CA ALA A 19 -8.17 42.75 14.53
C ALA A 19 -6.69 42.65 14.16
N LEU A 20 -5.80 42.73 15.16
CA LEU A 20 -4.42 42.27 14.99
C LEU A 20 -4.48 40.78 14.66
N GLY A 21 -4.29 40.47 13.37
CA GLY A 21 -4.15 39.11 12.87
C GLY A 21 -2.88 38.48 13.45
N ALA A 22 -2.99 37.88 14.62
CA ALA A 22 -1.99 36.94 15.11
C ALA A 22 -2.03 35.72 14.19
N THR A 23 -1.17 35.72 13.17
CA THR A 23 -0.89 34.52 12.38
C THR A 23 -0.23 33.52 13.32
N LEU A 24 -1.02 32.61 13.88
CA LEU A 24 -0.49 31.45 14.59
C LEU A 24 0.35 30.67 13.58
N ALA A 25 1.66 30.84 13.65
CA ALA A 25 2.60 30.00 12.93
C ALA A 25 2.37 28.57 13.42
N THR A 26 1.71 27.75 12.59
CA THR A 26 1.55 26.32 12.87
C THR A 26 2.95 25.73 13.01
N PRO A 27 3.27 25.04 14.12
CA PRO A 27 4.58 24.44 14.29
C PRO A 27 4.87 23.55 13.07
N ALA A 28 6.05 23.73 12.47
CA ALA A 28 6.49 22.92 11.35
C ALA A 28 6.57 21.46 11.83
N GLN A 29 5.60 20.65 11.43
CA GLN A 29 5.58 19.23 11.73
C GLN A 29 6.77 18.59 11.01
N ALA A 30 7.68 17.95 11.76
CA ALA A 30 8.76 17.19 11.16
C ALA A 30 8.20 16.19 10.16
N ALA A 31 8.80 16.12 8.97
CA ALA A 31 8.40 15.15 7.96
C ALA A 31 8.48 13.74 8.54
N PRO A 32 7.45 12.91 8.36
CA PRO A 32 7.46 11.56 8.91
C PRO A 32 8.64 10.78 8.35
N LYS A 33 9.36 10.08 9.23
CA LYS A 33 10.48 9.20 8.85
C LYS A 33 9.92 7.92 8.22
N ALA A 34 10.55 7.47 7.15
CA ALA A 34 10.22 6.18 6.54
C ALA A 34 10.47 5.03 7.53
N PRO A 35 9.57 4.03 7.61
CA PRO A 35 9.83 2.74 8.25
C PRO A 35 11.03 2.01 7.64
N GLY A 36 11.45 0.90 8.24
CA GLY A 36 12.46 0.02 7.65
C GLY A 36 11.93 -0.69 6.40
N PHE A 37 12.85 -0.98 5.48
CA PHE A 37 12.58 -1.67 4.21
C PHE A 37 13.48 -2.91 4.08
N LEU A 38 13.01 -3.84 3.26
CA LEU A 38 13.81 -4.96 2.77
C LEU A 38 15.09 -4.43 2.09
N ALA A 39 16.19 -5.16 2.29
CA ALA A 39 17.40 -5.07 1.49
C ALA A 39 17.36 -6.10 0.36
N ALA A 40 18.25 -5.98 -0.63
CA ALA A 40 18.34 -6.92 -1.74
C ALA A 40 18.48 -8.39 -1.26
N ALA A 41 19.34 -8.63 -0.27
CA ALA A 41 19.57 -9.96 0.31
C ALA A 41 18.37 -10.53 1.09
N ASP A 42 17.33 -9.74 1.34
CA ASP A 42 16.11 -10.21 2.01
C ASP A 42 15.10 -10.84 1.02
N LEU A 43 15.34 -10.72 -0.29
CA LEU A 43 14.48 -11.30 -1.34
C LEU A 43 14.80 -12.78 -1.61
N PRO A 44 13.86 -13.53 -2.22
CA PRO A 44 14.11 -14.90 -2.62
C PRO A 44 15.36 -14.98 -3.52
N PRO A 45 16.33 -15.88 -3.24
CA PRO A 45 17.49 -16.04 -4.10
C PRO A 45 17.07 -16.33 -5.54
N HIS A 46 17.70 -15.66 -6.50
CA HIS A 46 17.44 -15.86 -7.92
C HIS A 46 18.66 -16.53 -8.57
N PRO A 47 18.47 -17.58 -9.38
CA PRO A 47 19.58 -18.46 -9.79
C PRO A 47 20.56 -17.85 -10.79
N SER A 48 20.11 -16.87 -11.58
CA SER A 48 20.92 -16.31 -12.68
C SER A 48 21.50 -14.93 -12.40
N SER A 49 21.04 -14.23 -11.37
CA SER A 49 21.53 -12.90 -11.01
C SER A 49 21.15 -12.50 -9.59
N ASP A 50 22.00 -11.70 -8.96
CA ASP A 50 21.73 -11.14 -7.64
C ASP A 50 20.68 -10.02 -7.72
N TRP A 51 20.00 -9.79 -6.59
CA TRP A 51 19.09 -8.67 -6.46
C TRP A 51 19.85 -7.35 -6.31
N THR A 52 19.32 -6.32 -6.96
CA THR A 52 19.65 -4.92 -6.68
C THR A 52 18.45 -4.25 -6.01
N ALA A 53 18.72 -3.34 -5.08
CA ALA A 53 17.69 -2.62 -4.36
C ALA A 53 17.77 -1.12 -4.68
N GLY A 54 16.67 -0.57 -5.18
CA GLY A 54 16.54 0.85 -5.46
C GLY A 54 16.57 1.71 -4.19
N LYS A 55 16.44 3.03 -4.38
CA LYS A 55 16.26 3.98 -3.28
C LYS A 55 14.85 3.84 -2.70
N VAL A 56 14.69 4.11 -1.41
CA VAL A 56 13.36 4.30 -0.81
C VAL A 56 12.84 5.66 -1.27
N THR A 57 11.64 5.68 -1.84
CA THR A 57 10.98 6.89 -2.35
C THR A 57 9.66 7.14 -1.62
N VAL A 58 9.23 8.40 -1.57
CA VAL A 58 7.95 8.79 -0.96
C VAL A 58 6.81 8.46 -1.91
N GLY A 59 5.68 8.05 -1.34
CA GLY A 59 4.47 7.66 -2.06
C GLY A 59 4.40 6.16 -2.38
N VAL A 60 3.33 5.77 -3.05
CA VAL A 60 3.09 4.40 -3.49
C VAL A 60 3.50 4.14 -4.94
N GLY A 61 4.27 5.03 -5.58
CA GLY A 61 4.71 4.88 -6.96
C GLY A 61 3.59 4.72 -8.00
N GLU A 62 3.96 4.44 -9.25
CA GLU A 62 3.01 4.30 -10.37
C GLU A 62 2.18 3.01 -10.24
N ALA A 63 2.79 1.93 -9.77
CA ALA A 63 2.12 0.63 -9.59
C ALA A 63 1.21 0.55 -8.35
N GLY A 64 0.91 1.68 -7.69
CA GLY A 64 -0.03 1.73 -6.56
C GLY A 64 0.36 0.84 -5.38
N LEU A 65 -0.57 0.06 -4.83
CA LEU A 65 -0.27 -0.90 -3.76
C LEU A 65 0.30 -2.23 -4.27
N GLY A 66 0.40 -2.41 -5.59
CA GLY A 66 0.89 -3.63 -6.22
C GLY A 66 -0.16 -4.33 -7.07
N VAL A 67 0.25 -5.45 -7.65
CA VAL A 67 -0.61 -6.31 -8.47
C VAL A 67 -1.81 -6.75 -7.64
N CYS A 68 -2.98 -6.82 -8.27
CA CYS A 68 -4.25 -7.23 -7.66
C CYS A 68 -4.84 -6.33 -6.57
N ALA A 69 -4.19 -5.24 -6.16
CA ALA A 69 -4.73 -4.36 -5.14
C ALA A 69 -5.74 -3.36 -5.75
N GLU A 70 -7.00 -3.44 -5.34
CA GLU A 70 -8.02 -2.43 -5.66
C GLU A 70 -8.11 -1.35 -4.58
N ALA A 71 -7.63 -1.68 -3.37
CA ALA A 71 -7.57 -0.75 -2.26
C ALA A 71 -6.79 0.51 -2.63
N GLY A 72 -7.41 1.66 -2.41
CA GLY A 72 -6.75 2.95 -2.48
C GLY A 72 -5.85 3.20 -1.25
N VAL A 73 -4.99 4.21 -1.36
CA VAL A 73 -4.19 4.71 -0.25
C VAL A 73 -5.09 5.49 0.72
N PRO A 74 -5.25 5.06 1.99
CA PRO A 74 -6.12 5.78 2.91
C PRO A 74 -5.68 7.23 3.11
N ALA A 75 -6.65 8.14 3.22
CA ALA A 75 -6.35 9.56 3.44
C ALA A 75 -5.53 9.77 4.73
N ARG A 76 -4.67 10.79 4.72
CA ARG A 76 -3.77 11.12 5.84
C ARG A 76 -2.80 9.99 6.22
N SER A 77 -2.47 9.11 5.30
CA SER A 77 -1.34 8.17 5.43
C SER A 77 -0.04 8.79 4.93
N SER A 78 1.08 8.31 5.45
CA SER A 78 2.37 8.47 4.81
C SER A 78 2.75 7.16 4.14
N ALA A 79 3.21 7.23 2.89
CA ALA A 79 3.58 6.05 2.12
C ALA A 79 4.99 6.18 1.60
N TRP A 80 5.65 5.03 1.48
CA TRP A 80 6.96 4.89 0.84
C TRP A 80 6.99 3.60 0.04
N ASN A 81 7.85 3.55 -0.96
CA ASN A 81 8.08 2.34 -1.73
C ASN A 81 9.57 2.14 -2.03
N ARG A 82 9.92 0.88 -2.30
CA ARG A 82 11.23 0.47 -2.75
C ARG A 82 11.08 -0.61 -3.81
N GLU A 83 11.72 -0.39 -4.95
CA GLU A 83 11.81 -1.34 -6.04
C GLU A 83 13.06 -2.20 -5.92
N PHE A 84 12.96 -3.44 -6.40
CA PHE A 84 14.04 -4.41 -6.46
C PHE A 84 14.02 -5.07 -7.83
N ARG A 85 15.21 -5.30 -8.38
CA ARG A 85 15.36 -5.88 -9.73
C ARG A 85 16.51 -6.86 -9.76
N THR A 86 16.37 -7.89 -10.57
CA THR A 86 17.48 -8.71 -11.03
C THR A 86 18.03 -8.12 -12.34
N GLU A 87 19.03 -8.74 -12.96
CA GLU A 87 19.49 -8.32 -14.30
C GLU A 87 18.48 -8.69 -15.40
N LEU A 88 17.56 -9.61 -15.10
CA LEU A 88 16.48 -10.06 -15.97
C LEU A 88 15.13 -9.50 -15.51
N GLU A 89 14.04 -9.95 -16.12
CA GLU A 89 12.69 -9.42 -15.92
C GLU A 89 12.07 -9.78 -14.55
N THR A 90 12.76 -10.58 -13.71
CA THR A 90 12.31 -10.86 -12.35
C THR A 90 12.43 -9.60 -11.48
N GLY A 91 11.30 -9.18 -10.92
CA GLY A 91 11.15 -7.93 -10.18
C GLY A 91 10.44 -8.13 -8.85
N ALA A 92 10.71 -7.23 -7.91
CA ALA A 92 9.98 -7.18 -6.65
C ALA A 92 9.86 -5.76 -6.13
N ARG A 93 8.92 -5.57 -5.22
CA ARG A 93 8.52 -4.27 -4.74
C ARG A 93 7.97 -4.35 -3.33
N GLN A 94 8.39 -3.42 -2.48
CA GLN A 94 7.78 -3.20 -1.18
C GLN A 94 7.13 -1.83 -1.14
N VAL A 95 5.88 -1.77 -0.70
CA VAL A 95 5.17 -0.54 -0.35
C VAL A 95 4.86 -0.58 1.13
N THR A 96 5.14 0.50 1.84
CA THR A 96 4.86 0.61 3.27
C THR A 96 4.04 1.86 3.54
N LEU A 97 2.96 1.70 4.29
CA LEU A 97 2.04 2.76 4.68
C LEU A 97 2.02 2.89 6.19
N VAL A 98 2.23 4.11 6.67
CA VAL A 98 2.01 4.49 8.05
C VAL A 98 0.67 5.22 8.12
N LEU A 99 -0.33 4.57 8.71
CA LEU A 99 -1.70 5.06 8.76
C LEU A 99 -1.98 5.87 10.02
N ARG A 100 -3.15 6.52 10.05
CA ARG A 100 -3.60 7.34 11.17
C ARG A 100 -3.72 6.54 12.47
N ASP A 101 -4.27 5.33 12.38
CA ASP A 101 -4.56 4.48 13.53
C ASP A 101 -4.56 2.99 13.15
N THR A 102 -4.57 2.14 14.17
CA THR A 102 -4.53 0.68 14.03
C THR A 102 -5.81 0.10 13.43
N ALA A 103 -6.96 0.75 13.64
CA ALA A 103 -8.24 0.32 13.07
C ALA A 103 -8.24 0.47 11.54
N THR A 104 -7.74 1.60 11.04
CA THR A 104 -7.55 1.86 9.61
C THR A 104 -6.57 0.84 9.00
N ALA A 105 -5.49 0.50 9.72
CA ALA A 105 -4.52 -0.50 9.28
C ALA A 105 -5.12 -1.90 9.16
N LYS A 106 -5.89 -2.33 10.16
CA LYS A 106 -6.64 -3.59 10.09
C LYS A 106 -7.64 -3.62 8.93
N SER A 107 -8.33 -2.51 8.68
CA SER A 107 -9.27 -2.39 7.57
C SER A 107 -8.56 -2.53 6.22
N LEU A 108 -7.45 -1.82 6.02
CA LEU A 108 -6.65 -1.89 4.80
C LEU A 108 -6.13 -3.31 4.55
N VAL A 109 -5.55 -3.95 5.57
CA VAL A 109 -5.08 -5.35 5.47
C VAL A 109 -6.24 -6.29 5.11
N SER A 110 -7.41 -6.10 5.71
CA SER A 110 -8.59 -6.92 5.42
C SER A 110 -9.08 -6.74 3.98
N GLN A 111 -9.01 -5.51 3.45
CA GLN A 111 -9.34 -5.23 2.06
C GLN A 111 -8.33 -5.87 1.10
N LEU A 112 -7.03 -5.64 1.30
CA LEU A 112 -5.97 -6.23 0.47
C LEU A 112 -6.04 -7.76 0.45
N ASN A 113 -6.33 -8.41 1.58
CA ASN A 113 -6.55 -9.85 1.61
C ASN A 113 -7.71 -10.30 0.71
N ARG A 114 -8.82 -9.55 0.68
CA ARG A 114 -9.95 -9.85 -0.23
C ARG A 114 -9.56 -9.59 -1.68
N ASP A 115 -8.87 -8.48 -1.94
CA ASP A 115 -8.45 -8.09 -3.28
C ASP A 115 -7.53 -9.16 -3.89
N PHE A 116 -6.55 -9.63 -3.13
CA PHE A 116 -5.62 -10.70 -3.56
C PHE A 116 -6.33 -12.04 -3.74
N LYS A 117 -7.20 -12.42 -2.79
CA LYS A 117 -7.97 -13.67 -2.88
C LYS A 117 -8.85 -13.74 -4.13
N ASN A 118 -9.48 -12.62 -4.49
CA ASN A 118 -10.42 -12.56 -5.61
C ASN A 118 -9.75 -12.14 -6.93
N CYS A 119 -8.43 -11.96 -6.96
CA CYS A 119 -7.75 -11.34 -8.10
C CYS A 119 -7.87 -12.16 -9.39
N ALA A 120 -7.58 -13.46 -9.33
CA ALA A 120 -7.67 -14.32 -10.50
C ALA A 120 -9.05 -14.28 -11.16
N THR A 121 -10.11 -14.38 -10.34
CA THR A 121 -11.49 -14.25 -10.83
C THR A 121 -11.76 -12.89 -11.47
N ARG A 122 -11.22 -11.79 -10.93
CA ARG A 122 -11.39 -10.47 -11.56
C ARG A 122 -10.66 -10.38 -12.90
N ILE A 123 -9.48 -10.97 -13.01
CA ILE A 123 -8.71 -10.98 -14.26
C ILE A 123 -9.49 -11.73 -15.35
N GLU A 124 -9.97 -12.95 -15.08
CA GLU A 124 -10.71 -13.75 -16.06
C GLU A 124 -12.05 -13.09 -16.46
N GLN A 125 -12.68 -12.33 -15.56
CA GLN A 125 -13.87 -11.56 -15.87
C GLN A 125 -13.59 -10.32 -16.74
N ALA A 126 -12.40 -9.73 -16.60
CA ALA A 126 -12.02 -8.52 -17.32
C ALA A 126 -11.50 -8.83 -18.73
N ASP A 127 -10.84 -9.98 -18.90
CA ASP A 127 -10.22 -10.38 -20.17
C ASP A 127 -10.45 -11.88 -20.47
N PRO A 128 -11.28 -12.23 -21.47
CA PRO A 128 -11.53 -13.62 -21.84
C PRO A 128 -10.33 -14.30 -22.51
N GLU A 129 -9.31 -13.56 -22.93
CA GLU A 129 -8.08 -14.12 -23.49
C GLU A 129 -7.04 -14.48 -22.43
N THR A 130 -7.31 -14.18 -21.15
CA THR A 130 -6.40 -14.46 -20.04
C THR A 130 -7.03 -15.45 -19.05
N SER A 131 -6.41 -16.60 -18.85
CA SER A 131 -6.71 -17.47 -17.72
C SER A 131 -5.87 -17.06 -16.51
N ALA A 132 -6.45 -17.17 -15.31
CA ALA A 132 -5.76 -16.83 -14.08
C ALA A 132 -6.00 -17.84 -12.96
N THR A 133 -4.93 -18.25 -12.29
CA THR A 133 -4.99 -19.11 -11.11
C THR A 133 -4.52 -18.36 -9.87
N GLY A 134 -5.42 -18.22 -8.89
CA GLY A 134 -5.11 -17.67 -7.58
C GLY A 134 -4.82 -18.77 -6.57
N LYS A 135 -3.85 -18.54 -5.68
CA LYS A 135 -3.55 -19.45 -4.57
C LYS A 135 -3.35 -18.71 -3.26
N ASP A 136 -4.02 -19.17 -2.23
CA ASP A 136 -3.80 -18.73 -0.86
C ASP A 136 -2.72 -19.61 -0.21
N PHE A 137 -1.59 -19.02 0.17
CA PHE A 137 -0.49 -19.72 0.84
C PHE A 137 -0.53 -19.60 2.37
N GLY A 138 -1.56 -18.94 2.90
CA GLY A 138 -1.88 -18.86 4.31
C GLY A 138 -1.24 -17.71 5.07
N LYS A 139 -1.62 -17.64 6.34
CA LYS A 139 -1.11 -16.67 7.31
C LYS A 139 0.29 -17.02 7.79
N LEU A 140 1.03 -15.99 8.17
CA LEU A 140 2.35 -16.08 8.80
C LEU A 140 2.27 -15.49 10.22
N SER A 141 2.88 -16.20 11.17
CA SER A 141 3.01 -15.76 12.56
C SER A 141 4.18 -14.79 12.69
N VAL A 142 3.91 -13.50 12.51
CA VAL A 142 4.87 -12.39 12.65
C VAL A 142 4.12 -11.15 13.12
N GLU A 143 4.59 -10.50 14.19
CA GLU A 143 3.91 -9.38 14.84
C GLU A 143 2.39 -9.60 14.95
N GLU A 144 1.57 -8.75 14.33
CA GLU A 144 0.11 -8.90 14.34
C GLU A 144 -0.45 -9.57 13.08
N GLY A 145 0.44 -10.13 12.27
CA GLY A 145 0.15 -11.05 11.19
C GLY A 145 0.60 -10.57 9.82
N ALA A 146 0.87 -11.55 8.96
CA ALA A 146 0.95 -11.37 7.52
C ALA A 146 0.25 -12.51 6.79
N HIS A 147 -0.02 -12.34 5.50
CA HIS A 147 -0.65 -13.36 4.65
C HIS A 147 0.00 -13.35 3.28
N VAL A 148 0.19 -14.52 2.69
CA VAL A 148 0.83 -14.69 1.37
C VAL A 148 -0.14 -15.31 0.37
N TYR A 149 -0.15 -14.76 -0.85
CA TYR A 149 -0.94 -15.20 -1.99
C TYR A 149 -0.04 -15.38 -3.20
N GLY A 150 -0.49 -16.19 -4.14
CA GLY A 150 0.07 -16.29 -5.48
C GLY A 150 -0.98 -16.04 -6.54
N LEU A 151 -0.54 -15.51 -7.66
CA LEU A 151 -1.29 -15.37 -8.90
C LEU A 151 -0.43 -15.94 -10.02
N ALA A 152 -1.01 -16.75 -10.89
CA ALA A 152 -0.41 -17.05 -12.19
C ALA A 152 -1.41 -16.70 -13.28
N THR A 153 -0.92 -16.15 -14.38
CA THR A 153 -1.72 -15.79 -15.57
C THR A 153 -1.15 -16.46 -16.80
N GLU A 154 -2.04 -16.87 -17.70
CA GLU A 154 -1.71 -17.42 -19.02
C GLU A 154 -2.60 -16.76 -20.06
N THR A 155 -1.99 -16.14 -21.08
CA THR A 155 -2.74 -15.56 -22.19
C THR A 155 -2.92 -16.57 -23.33
N SER A 156 -3.93 -16.36 -24.17
CA SER A 156 -4.23 -17.19 -25.35
C SER A 156 -3.05 -17.29 -26.34
N PHE A 157 -2.17 -16.29 -26.35
CA PHE A 157 -0.96 -16.23 -27.16
C PHE A 157 0.31 -16.72 -26.44
N GLY A 158 0.16 -17.33 -25.26
CA GLY A 158 1.20 -18.11 -24.58
C GLY A 158 2.12 -17.32 -23.64
N ALA A 159 1.76 -16.09 -23.26
CA ALA A 159 2.48 -15.38 -22.20
C ALA A 159 2.12 -15.98 -20.84
N LEU A 160 3.14 -16.18 -19.99
CA LEU A 160 3.02 -16.79 -18.68
C LEU A 160 3.69 -15.92 -17.64
N ASP A 161 2.94 -15.48 -16.65
CA ASP A 161 3.44 -14.67 -15.55
C ASP A 161 3.04 -15.27 -14.22
N VAL A 162 3.93 -15.15 -13.25
CA VAL A 162 3.67 -15.55 -11.87
C VAL A 162 4.03 -14.43 -10.92
N HIS A 163 3.12 -14.18 -9.97
CA HIS A 163 3.29 -13.22 -8.92
C HIS A 163 3.10 -13.86 -7.55
N LEU A 164 3.89 -13.41 -6.58
CA LEU A 164 3.65 -13.62 -5.16
C LEU A 164 3.37 -12.27 -4.52
N MET A 165 2.24 -12.18 -3.82
CA MET A 165 1.85 -10.98 -3.08
C MET A 165 1.72 -11.30 -1.61
N SER A 166 2.10 -10.35 -0.77
CA SER A 166 1.86 -10.44 0.66
C SER A 166 1.44 -9.12 1.25
N VAL A 167 0.65 -9.18 2.31
CA VAL A 167 0.28 -8.04 3.14
C VAL A 167 0.51 -8.39 4.61
N GLY A 168 1.15 -7.48 5.34
CA GLY A 168 1.41 -7.63 6.77
C GLY A 168 1.33 -6.30 7.52
N ARG A 169 1.25 -6.37 8.85
CA ARG A 169 1.09 -5.19 9.70
C ARG A 169 1.89 -5.31 10.99
N ASP A 170 2.46 -4.17 11.40
CA ASP A 170 2.88 -3.91 12.77
C ASP A 170 2.35 -2.52 13.24
N GLY A 171 1.46 -2.51 14.22
CA GLY A 171 0.77 -1.35 14.73
C GLY A 171 -0.03 -0.64 13.63
N ARG A 172 0.17 0.65 13.47
CA ARG A 172 -0.49 1.42 12.39
C ARG A 172 0.24 1.33 11.04
N THR A 173 1.31 0.54 10.95
CA THR A 173 2.14 0.41 9.76
C THR A 173 1.78 -0.87 9.01
N VAL A 174 1.47 -0.75 7.72
CA VAL A 174 1.15 -1.85 6.81
C VAL A 174 2.24 -1.95 5.77
N THR A 175 2.66 -3.16 5.42
CA THR A 175 3.54 -3.41 4.28
C THR A 175 2.89 -4.35 3.28
N VAL A 176 3.09 -4.05 2.01
CA VAL A 176 2.71 -4.91 0.88
C VAL A 176 3.98 -5.23 0.12
N VAL A 177 4.23 -6.52 -0.09
CA VAL A 177 5.36 -7.00 -0.89
C VAL A 177 4.83 -7.74 -2.10
N ASN A 178 5.31 -7.36 -3.28
CA ASN A 178 5.03 -8.03 -4.55
C ASN A 178 6.35 -8.56 -5.09
N TRP A 179 6.32 -9.76 -5.65
CA TRP A 179 7.40 -10.36 -6.42
C TRP A 179 6.75 -10.94 -7.68
N GLY A 180 7.46 -10.90 -8.81
CA GLY A 180 6.97 -11.53 -10.02
C GLY A 180 8.06 -11.83 -11.03
N GLU A 181 7.78 -12.81 -11.87
CA GLU A 181 8.61 -13.23 -12.99
C GLU A 181 7.74 -13.92 -14.04
N MET A 182 8.31 -14.11 -15.24
CA MET A 182 7.72 -14.98 -16.23
C MET A 182 7.79 -16.44 -15.74
N GLY A 183 6.68 -17.16 -15.78
CA GLY A 183 6.67 -18.57 -15.39
C GLY A 183 5.35 -19.03 -14.80
N ARG A 184 5.41 -20.15 -14.08
CA ARG A 184 4.24 -20.80 -13.48
C ARG A 184 4.33 -20.79 -11.96
N LEU A 185 3.18 -20.94 -11.33
CA LEU A 185 3.07 -21.01 -9.87
C LEU A 185 3.89 -22.13 -9.21
N GLY A 186 4.19 -23.20 -9.95
CA GLY A 186 5.02 -24.31 -9.48
C GLY A 186 6.50 -23.94 -9.29
N ASP A 187 6.98 -22.94 -10.03
CA ASP A 187 8.38 -22.51 -10.04
C ASP A 187 8.63 -21.37 -9.04
N ALA A 188 7.56 -20.68 -8.62
CA ALA A 188 7.64 -19.55 -7.72
C ALA A 188 8.27 -19.93 -6.36
N PRO A 189 9.18 -19.10 -5.80
CA PRO A 189 9.96 -19.42 -4.61
C PRO A 189 9.15 -19.17 -3.31
N VAL A 190 7.96 -19.77 -3.19
CA VAL A 190 6.98 -19.51 -2.13
C VAL A 190 7.59 -19.61 -0.72
N LYS A 191 8.41 -20.62 -0.46
CA LYS A 191 9.03 -20.81 0.86
C LYS A 191 9.99 -19.66 1.20
N ALA A 192 10.80 -19.22 0.25
CA ALA A 192 11.70 -18.10 0.44
C ALA A 192 10.92 -16.78 0.54
N PHE A 193 9.87 -16.60 -0.27
CA PHE A 193 9.02 -15.41 -0.21
C PHE A 193 8.30 -15.28 1.13
N LYS A 194 7.83 -16.36 1.74
CA LYS A 194 7.29 -16.33 3.12
C LYS A 194 8.31 -15.78 4.12
N LYS A 195 9.59 -16.13 3.98
CA LYS A 195 10.67 -15.56 4.82
C LYS A 195 10.85 -14.06 4.53
N THR A 196 10.85 -13.66 3.27
CA THR A 196 10.86 -12.24 2.87
C THR A 196 9.71 -11.46 3.50
N THR A 197 8.48 -11.99 3.48
CA THR A 197 7.32 -11.36 4.12
C THR A 197 7.51 -11.17 5.63
N VAL A 198 7.99 -12.20 6.34
CA VAL A 198 8.29 -12.08 7.78
C VAL A 198 9.32 -10.98 8.03
N THR A 199 10.42 -10.98 7.26
CA THR A 199 11.45 -9.95 7.37
C THR A 199 10.89 -8.56 7.09
N ALA A 200 10.01 -8.41 6.09
CA ALA A 200 9.41 -7.13 5.75
C ALA A 200 8.59 -6.55 6.91
N VAL A 201 7.82 -7.39 7.62
CA VAL A 201 7.03 -6.98 8.78
C VAL A 201 7.93 -6.63 9.97
N ASN A 202 8.92 -7.47 10.27
CA ASN A 202 9.86 -7.23 11.39
C ASN A 202 10.68 -5.93 11.26
N LYS A 203 10.79 -5.38 10.05
CA LYS A 203 11.53 -4.13 9.80
C LYS A 203 10.66 -2.88 9.92
N LEU A 204 9.37 -3.01 10.20
CA LEU A 204 8.47 -1.86 10.21
C LEU A 204 8.76 -0.85 11.34
N HIS A 205 9.39 -1.28 12.43
CA HIS A 205 9.77 -0.43 13.56
C HIS A 205 11.14 -0.79 14.13
#